data_AF-A0A1M5K4Z3-F1
#
_entry.id   AF-A0A1M5K4Z3-F1
#
_cell.length_a   1.000
_cell.length_b   1.000
_cell.length_c   1.000
_cell.angle_alpha   90.00
_cell.angle_beta   90.00
_cell.angle_gamma   90.00
#
_symmetry.space_group_name_H-M   'P 1'
#
loop_
_entity.id
_entity.type
_entity.pdbx_description
1 polymer ?
#
loop_
_entity_poly.entity_id
_entity_poly.type
_entity_poly.pdbx_seq_one_letter_code
_entity_poly.pdbx_strand_id
1 'polypeptide(L)'
;ANQILTTKSNWYSKKNGKSVTQMKHYKTSDCQSCELFKKCTKNARGRLIEPSEHADLIYANKVRIENNYEIYRRRQAIVEHPYGVIKHRWDFYYIMTKKTIKHASADVELIFTDYNLKRIFNLVDLNRLKMYLKRTALFYWVNKTDFKALYDFVNFEINVDVIFKRRNYCSLNGLYLL
;
A
#
# COMPACT_ATOMS: atom_id res chain seq x y z
N ALA A 1 -0.84 -30.77 -25.11
CA ALA A 1 -1.33 -29.73 -24.18
C ALA A 1 -0.45 -28.50 -24.32
N ASN A 2 -0.89 -27.50 -25.11
CA ASN A 2 -0.26 -26.17 -25.32
C ASN A 2 -1.10 -25.34 -26.31
N GLN A 3 -2.42 -25.56 -26.34
CA GLN A 3 -3.30 -24.82 -27.23
C GLN A 3 -3.67 -23.48 -26.58
N ILE A 4 -3.47 -22.39 -27.32
CA ILE A 4 -3.88 -21.06 -26.89
C ILE A 4 -5.39 -20.94 -27.11
N LEU A 5 -6.14 -20.72 -26.04
CA LEU A 5 -7.58 -20.49 -26.13
C LEU A 5 -7.84 -19.11 -26.74
N THR A 6 -8.44 -19.10 -27.93
CA THR A 6 -8.95 -17.88 -28.54
C THR A 6 -10.46 -17.78 -28.30
N THR A 7 -10.98 -16.57 -28.19
CA THR A 7 -12.42 -16.35 -27.98
C THR A 7 -12.94 -15.29 -28.94
N LYS A 8 -14.14 -15.56 -29.48
CA LYS A 8 -14.95 -14.62 -30.26
C LYS A 8 -16.03 -13.95 -29.41
N SER A 9 -16.10 -14.24 -28.10
CA SER A 9 -17.17 -13.73 -27.24
C SER A 9 -16.98 -12.25 -26.92
N ASN A 10 -18.08 -11.50 -26.91
CA ASN A 10 -18.09 -10.14 -26.39
C ASN A 10 -17.90 -10.14 -24.87
N TRP A 11 -17.43 -9.00 -24.36
CA TRP A 11 -17.43 -8.73 -22.93
C TRP A 11 -18.86 -8.63 -22.41
N TYR A 12 -19.11 -9.14 -21.21
CA TYR A 12 -20.39 -9.00 -20.52
C TYR A 12 -20.16 -8.51 -19.10
N SER A 13 -21.14 -7.77 -18.59
CA SER A 13 -21.08 -7.19 -17.25
C SER A 13 -21.55 -8.19 -16.20
N LYS A 14 -20.70 -8.44 -15.18
CA LYS A 14 -21.06 -9.21 -13.99
C LYS A 14 -21.12 -8.28 -12.78
N LYS A 15 -22.25 -8.30 -12.08
CA LYS A 15 -22.43 -7.51 -10.86
C LYS A 15 -21.95 -8.31 -9.64
N ASN A 16 -21.01 -7.75 -8.89
CA ASN A 16 -20.55 -8.27 -7.60
C ASN A 16 -20.84 -7.20 -6.54
N GLY A 17 -21.97 -7.34 -5.84
CA GLY A 17 -22.45 -6.34 -4.90
C GLY A 17 -22.71 -4.98 -5.58
N LYS A 18 -21.95 -3.95 -5.18
CA LYS A 18 -22.05 -2.59 -5.75
C LYS A 18 -21.16 -2.36 -6.98
N SER A 19 -20.23 -3.27 -7.26
CA SER A 19 -19.30 -3.15 -8.39
C SER A 19 -19.77 -3.93 -9.62
N VAL A 20 -19.50 -3.38 -10.80
CA VAL A 20 -19.71 -4.05 -12.09
C VAL A 20 -18.34 -4.28 -12.73
N THR A 21 -18.06 -5.52 -13.10
CA THR A 21 -16.79 -5.90 -13.76
C THR A 21 -17.11 -6.55 -15.09
N GLN A 22 -16.35 -6.22 -16.13
CA GLN A 22 -16.48 -6.91 -17.41
C GLN A 22 -15.75 -8.25 -17.35
N MET A 23 -16.42 -9.28 -17.84
CA MET A 23 -15.90 -10.63 -17.97
C MET A 23 -16.02 -11.12 -19.40
N LYS A 24 -15.19 -12.10 -19.75
CA LYS A 24 -15.19 -12.71 -21.09
C LYS A 24 -15.19 -14.22 -20.97
N HIS A 25 -15.85 -14.91 -21.90
CA HIS A 25 -15.93 -16.37 -21.89
C HIS A 25 -14.85 -16.99 -22.76
N TYR A 26 -14.07 -17.91 -22.19
CA TYR A 26 -13.13 -18.75 -22.91
C TYR A 26 -13.59 -20.20 -22.78
N LYS A 27 -13.87 -20.82 -23.93
CA LYS A 27 -14.37 -22.19 -24.04
C LYS A 27 -13.76 -22.87 -25.26
N THR A 28 -13.59 -24.19 -25.19
CA THR A 28 -13.09 -25.01 -26.31
C THR A 28 -13.90 -26.30 -26.43
N SER A 29 -14.15 -26.74 -27.67
CA SER A 29 -14.78 -28.03 -27.97
C SER A 29 -13.89 -29.21 -27.58
N ASP A 30 -12.57 -29.02 -27.67
CA ASP A 30 -11.55 -30.05 -27.40
C ASP A 30 -11.58 -30.52 -25.93
N CYS A 31 -12.23 -29.75 -25.05
CA CYS A 31 -12.45 -30.18 -23.68
C CYS A 31 -13.31 -31.45 -23.60
N GLN A 32 -14.25 -31.67 -24.53
CA GLN A 32 -15.19 -32.80 -24.49
C GLN A 32 -14.49 -34.15 -24.75
N SER A 33 -13.43 -34.16 -25.54
CA SER A 33 -12.60 -35.35 -25.82
C SER A 33 -11.46 -35.54 -24.81
N CYS A 34 -11.38 -34.69 -23.78
CA CYS A 34 -10.32 -34.77 -22.78
C CYS A 34 -10.53 -35.95 -21.81
N GLU A 35 -9.51 -36.78 -21.64
CA GLU A 35 -9.50 -37.91 -20.71
C GLU A 35 -9.81 -37.50 -19.25
N LEU A 36 -9.44 -36.27 -18.87
CA LEU A 36 -9.67 -35.72 -17.54
C LEU A 36 -11.01 -34.98 -17.40
N PHE A 37 -11.88 -34.99 -18.41
CA PHE A 37 -13.14 -34.22 -18.44
C PHE A 37 -13.98 -34.42 -17.17
N LYS A 38 -14.22 -35.69 -16.79
CA LYS A 38 -15.01 -36.06 -15.61
C LYS A 38 -14.44 -35.54 -14.28
N LYS A 39 -13.11 -35.33 -14.20
CA LYS A 39 -12.43 -34.79 -13.01
C LYS A 39 -12.27 -33.26 -13.07
N CYS A 40 -12.27 -32.67 -14.27
CA CYS A 40 -11.96 -31.26 -14.47
C CYS A 40 -13.19 -30.34 -14.40
N THR A 41 -14.34 -30.78 -14.91
CA THR A 41 -15.57 -29.98 -14.92
C THR A 41 -16.82 -30.84 -14.84
N LYS A 42 -17.90 -30.26 -14.31
CA LYS A 42 -19.24 -30.87 -14.34
C LYS A 42 -20.09 -30.38 -15.52
N ASN A 43 -19.60 -29.39 -16.28
CA ASN A 43 -20.34 -28.83 -17.39
C ASN A 43 -20.26 -29.76 -18.61
N ALA A 44 -21.40 -30.20 -19.11
CA ALA A 44 -21.51 -31.07 -20.29
C ALA A 44 -20.84 -30.47 -21.55
N ARG A 45 -20.77 -29.14 -21.66
CA ARG A 45 -20.15 -28.45 -22.81
C ARG A 45 -18.64 -28.21 -22.67
N GLY A 46 -18.03 -28.63 -21.56
CA GLY A 46 -16.61 -28.39 -21.28
C GLY A 46 -16.34 -27.26 -20.29
N ARG A 47 -15.06 -27.13 -19.91
CA ARG A 47 -14.60 -26.15 -18.93
C ARG A 47 -14.76 -24.74 -19.49
N LEU A 48 -15.51 -23.90 -18.77
CA LEU A 48 -15.62 -22.48 -19.04
C LEU A 48 -14.64 -21.73 -18.14
N ILE A 49 -13.84 -20.85 -18.73
CA ILE A 49 -12.93 -19.96 -18.02
C ILE A 49 -13.44 -18.53 -18.21
N GLU A 50 -13.67 -17.83 -17.11
CA GLU A 50 -14.20 -16.46 -17.08
C GLU A 50 -13.16 -15.48 -16.49
N PRO A 51 -12.13 -15.07 -17.24
CA PRO A 51 -11.26 -13.99 -16.80
C PRO A 51 -12.01 -12.65 -16.79
N SER A 52 -11.64 -11.79 -15.84
CA SER A 52 -12.07 -10.39 -15.82
C SER A 52 -11.25 -9.54 -16.77
N GLU A 53 -11.72 -8.31 -17.02
CA GLU A 53 -10.97 -7.28 -17.77
C GLU A 53 -9.61 -6.93 -17.15
N HIS A 54 -9.40 -7.26 -15.87
CA HIS A 54 -8.15 -7.03 -15.16
C HIS A 54 -7.27 -8.29 -15.08
N ALA A 55 -7.61 -9.37 -15.77
CA ALA A 55 -6.87 -10.63 -15.69
C ALA A 55 -5.38 -10.46 -16.07
N ASP A 56 -5.08 -9.64 -17.07
CA ASP A 56 -3.71 -9.36 -17.50
C ASP A 56 -2.91 -8.67 -16.38
N LEU A 57 -3.53 -7.72 -15.67
CA LEU A 57 -2.93 -7.04 -14.53
C LEU A 57 -2.69 -7.99 -13.35
N ILE A 58 -3.64 -8.91 -13.11
CA ILE A 58 -3.51 -9.95 -12.07
C ILE A 58 -2.35 -10.88 -12.41
N TYR A 59 -2.24 -11.32 -13.66
CA TYR A 59 -1.14 -12.17 -14.11
C TYR A 59 0.21 -11.45 -14.01
N ALA A 60 0.29 -10.20 -14.46
CA ALA A 60 1.49 -9.39 -14.34
C ALA A 60 1.90 -9.20 -12.86
N ASN A 61 0.93 -9.01 -11.96
CA ASN A 61 1.19 -8.91 -10.53
C ASN A 61 1.69 -10.25 -9.96
N LYS A 62 1.07 -11.37 -10.35
CA LYS A 62 1.52 -12.71 -9.95
C LYS A 62 2.99 -12.95 -10.31
N VAL A 63 3.39 -12.62 -11.55
CA VAL A 63 4.79 -12.72 -11.99
C VAL A 63 5.71 -11.82 -11.14
N ARG A 64 5.29 -10.59 -10.83
CA ARG A 64 6.08 -9.69 -9.95
C ARG A 64 6.25 -10.25 -8.54
N ILE A 65 5.21 -10.88 -7.99
CA ILE A 65 5.25 -11.51 -6.67
C ILE A 65 6.19 -12.72 -6.69
N GLU A 66 6.08 -13.59 -7.69
CA GLU A 66 6.95 -14.76 -7.85
C GLU A 66 8.42 -14.36 -7.97
N ASN A 67 8.72 -13.34 -8.77
CA ASN A 67 10.08 -12.81 -8.92
C ASN A 67 10.64 -12.14 -7.65
N ASN A 68 9.78 -11.63 -6.75
CA ASN A 68 10.18 -10.91 -5.54
C ASN A 68 9.66 -11.59 -4.27
N TYR A 69 9.54 -12.91 -4.30
CA TYR A 69 8.79 -13.68 -3.29
C TYR A 69 9.24 -13.40 -1.84
N GLU A 70 10.55 -13.38 -1.59
CA GLU A 70 11.10 -13.14 -0.25
C GLU A 70 10.74 -11.75 0.30
N ILE A 71 10.70 -10.72 -0.56
CA ILE A 71 10.33 -9.35 -0.16
C ILE A 71 8.86 -9.31 0.26
N TYR A 72 7.98 -9.93 -0.52
CA TYR A 72 6.55 -9.98 -0.21
C TYR A 72 6.27 -10.76 1.09
N ARG A 73 6.93 -11.91 1.28
CA ARG A 73 6.82 -12.69 2.52
C ARG A 73 7.28 -11.88 3.74
N ARG A 74 8.41 -11.18 3.64
CA ARG A 74 8.91 -10.32 4.71
C ARG A 74 7.94 -9.17 5.00
N ARG A 75 7.36 -8.55 3.97
CA ARG A 75 6.40 -7.45 4.14
C ARG A 75 5.11 -7.92 4.82
N GLN A 76 4.64 -9.12 4.50
CA GLN A 76 3.48 -9.72 5.16
C GLN A 76 3.73 -9.90 6.67
N ALA A 77 4.91 -10.39 7.06
CA ALA A 77 5.26 -10.56 8.47
C ALA A 77 5.46 -9.24 9.22
N ILE A 78 6.06 -8.24 8.57
CA ILE A 78 6.47 -6.98 9.22
C ILE A 78 5.37 -5.92 9.20
N VAL A 79 4.62 -5.79 8.11
CA VAL A 79 3.76 -4.62 7.83
C VAL A 79 2.28 -4.94 7.89
N GLU A 80 1.85 -6.07 7.31
CA GLU A 80 0.42 -6.37 7.20
C GLU A 80 -0.23 -6.59 8.57
N HIS A 81 0.47 -7.24 9.51
CA HIS A 81 -0.03 -7.43 10.86
C HIS A 81 -0.19 -6.10 11.63
N PRO A 82 0.82 -5.21 11.73
CA PRO A 82 0.64 -3.88 12.32
C PRO A 82 -0.49 -3.08 11.69
N TYR A 83 -0.57 -3.08 10.36
CA TYR A 83 -1.63 -2.36 9.66
C TYR A 83 -3.02 -2.89 10.04
N GLY A 84 -3.19 -4.22 10.13
CA GLY A 84 -4.42 -4.84 10.61
C GLY A 84 -4.78 -4.46 12.05
N VAL A 85 -3.79 -4.39 12.94
CA VAL A 85 -4.00 -3.94 14.33
C VAL A 85 -4.46 -2.48 14.36
N ILE A 86 -3.77 -1.58 13.66
CA ILE A 86 -4.12 -0.16 13.62
C ILE A 86 -5.53 0.02 13.04
N LYS A 87 -5.83 -0.63 11.92
CA LYS A 87 -7.13 -0.52 11.27
C LYS A 87 -8.27 -1.07 12.13
N HIS A 88 -8.13 -2.28 12.68
CA HIS A 88 -9.25 -2.99 13.31
C HIS A 88 -9.32 -2.82 14.82
N ARG A 89 -8.18 -2.71 15.52
CA ARG A 89 -8.15 -2.59 16.99
C ARG A 89 -8.15 -1.14 17.44
N TRP A 90 -7.56 -0.24 16.66
CA TRP A 90 -7.53 1.19 16.97
C TRP A 90 -8.59 1.98 16.20
N ASP A 91 -9.51 1.29 15.51
CA ASP A 91 -10.62 1.88 14.75
C ASP A 91 -10.18 2.92 13.70
N PHE A 92 -8.93 2.84 13.22
CA PHE A 92 -8.39 3.75 12.21
C PHE A 92 -8.79 3.33 10.80
N TYR A 93 -10.11 3.36 10.52
CA TYR A 93 -10.66 3.02 9.21
C TYR A 93 -10.61 4.17 8.21
N TYR A 94 -10.64 5.41 8.71
CA TYR A 94 -10.67 6.61 7.89
C TYR A 94 -9.75 7.68 8.47
N ILE A 95 -9.09 8.39 7.55
CA ILE A 95 -8.27 9.56 7.89
C ILE A 95 -9.22 10.72 8.22
N MET A 96 -8.97 11.41 9.32
CA MET A 96 -9.82 12.51 9.78
C MET A 96 -9.57 13.77 8.95
N THR A 97 -8.31 14.12 8.72
CA THR A 97 -7.93 15.38 8.07
C THR A 97 -7.80 15.26 6.54
N LYS A 98 -8.94 15.27 5.85
CA LYS A 98 -9.01 15.06 4.39
C LYS A 98 -8.76 16.30 3.51
N LYS A 99 -8.18 17.38 4.05
CA LYS A 99 -8.06 18.67 3.32
C LYS A 99 -6.99 18.63 2.23
N THR A 100 -5.82 18.08 2.51
CA THR A 100 -4.74 17.90 1.55
C THR A 100 -4.01 16.59 1.84
N ILE A 101 -3.22 16.10 0.87
CA ILE A 101 -2.37 14.91 1.06
C ILE A 101 -1.44 15.08 2.26
N LYS A 102 -0.96 16.29 2.53
CA LYS A 102 -0.06 16.57 3.68
C LYS A 102 -0.74 16.40 5.03
N HIS A 103 -2.02 16.77 5.14
CA HIS A 103 -2.78 16.55 6.36
C HIS A 103 -3.04 15.07 6.56
N ALA A 104 -3.46 14.39 5.49
CA ALA A 104 -3.68 12.96 5.52
C ALA A 104 -2.40 12.17 5.85
N SER A 105 -1.24 12.58 5.34
CA SER A 105 0.04 11.96 5.68
C SER A 105 0.40 12.18 7.15
N ALA A 106 0.18 13.38 7.69
CA ALA A 106 0.44 13.66 9.11
C ALA A 106 -0.37 12.75 10.05
N ASP A 107 -1.67 12.53 9.78
CA ASP A 107 -2.51 11.62 10.57
C ASP A 107 -1.97 10.17 10.55
N VAL A 108 -1.58 9.69 9.36
CA VAL A 108 -1.07 8.33 9.16
C VAL A 108 0.33 8.16 9.76
N GLU A 109 1.20 9.15 9.63
CA GLU A 109 2.54 9.14 10.21
C GLU A 109 2.48 9.16 11.74
N LEU A 110 1.56 9.92 12.32
CA LEU A 110 1.35 9.98 13.76
C LEU A 110 0.91 8.61 14.31
N ILE A 111 -0.06 7.96 13.67
CA ILE A 111 -0.56 6.65 14.15
C ILE A 111 0.50 5.55 14.01
N PHE A 112 1.30 5.58 12.95
CA PHE A 112 2.41 4.65 12.76
C PHE A 112 3.53 4.90 13.79
N THR A 113 3.80 6.15 14.12
CA THR A 113 4.78 6.52 15.15
C THR A 113 4.32 6.03 16.52
N ASP A 114 3.06 6.25 16.90
CA ASP A 114 2.52 5.77 18.19
C ASP A 114 2.58 4.23 18.29
N TYR A 115 2.20 3.52 17.22
CA TYR A 115 2.30 2.06 17.19
C TYR A 115 3.73 1.57 17.38
N ASN A 116 4.68 2.18 16.66
CA ASN A 116 6.09 1.83 16.79
C ASN A 116 6.64 2.11 18.20
N LEU A 117 6.26 3.24 18.81
CA LEU A 117 6.66 3.57 20.18
C LEU A 117 6.12 2.57 21.20
N LYS A 118 4.82 2.24 21.12
CA LYS A 118 4.22 1.18 21.96
C LYS A 118 4.95 -0.15 21.81
N ARG A 119 5.30 -0.52 20.58
CA ARG A 119 6.04 -1.76 20.32
C ARG A 119 7.45 -1.73 20.92
N ILE A 120 8.16 -0.60 20.82
CA ILE A 120 9.48 -0.43 21.44
C ILE A 120 9.38 -0.59 22.96
N PHE A 121 8.41 0.06 23.60
CA PHE A 121 8.22 -0.03 25.05
C PHE A 121 7.85 -1.44 25.53
N ASN A 122 7.16 -2.21 24.70
CA ASN A 122 6.81 -3.60 25.02
C ASN A 122 7.96 -4.58 24.75
N LEU A 123 8.85 -4.31 23.79
CA LEU A 123 9.96 -5.19 23.44
C LEU A 123 11.23 -4.92 24.25
N VAL A 124 11.48 -3.67 24.61
CA VAL A 124 12.70 -3.25 25.30
C VAL A 124 12.44 -3.17 26.80
N ASP A 125 13.31 -3.82 27.58
CA ASP A 125 13.28 -3.72 29.04
C ASP A 125 13.38 -2.26 29.52
N LEU A 126 12.60 -1.92 30.56
CA LEU A 126 12.52 -0.55 31.08
C LEU A 126 13.88 0.00 31.55
N ASN A 127 14.76 -0.85 32.11
CA ASN A 127 16.08 -0.39 32.56
C ASN A 127 16.99 -0.09 31.37
N ARG A 128 16.93 -0.93 30.33
CA ARG A 128 17.64 -0.66 29.06
C ARG A 128 17.14 0.62 28.42
N LEU A 129 15.83 0.83 28.37
CA LEU A 129 15.22 2.05 27.84
C LEU A 129 15.70 3.30 28.60
N LYS A 130 15.68 3.27 29.94
CA LYS A 130 16.19 4.37 30.79
C LYS A 130 17.67 4.66 30.49
N MET A 131 18.49 3.63 30.30
CA MET A 131 19.91 3.80 29.97
C MET A 131 20.08 4.49 28.62
N TYR A 132 19.33 4.08 27.60
CA TYR A 132 19.35 4.75 26.29
C TYR A 132 18.91 6.20 26.39
N LEU A 133 17.81 6.49 27.10
CA LEU A 133 17.29 7.85 27.28
C LEU A 133 18.27 8.77 28.04
N LYS A 134 18.96 8.25 29.06
CA LYS A 134 20.02 9.00 29.75
C LYS A 134 21.17 9.33 28.81
N ARG A 135 21.58 8.37 27.98
CA ARG A 135 22.67 8.56 27.00
C ARG A 135 22.29 9.57 25.92
N THR A 136 21.06 9.52 25.41
CA THR A 136 20.59 10.50 24.42
C THR A 136 20.45 11.90 25.02
N ALA A 137 19.97 12.02 26.26
CA ALA A 137 19.91 13.30 26.97
C ALA A 137 21.30 13.90 27.21
N LEU A 138 22.28 13.06 27.59
CA LEU A 138 23.68 13.46 27.73
C LEU A 138 24.26 13.92 26.39
N PHE A 139 24.04 13.16 25.31
CA PHE A 139 24.49 13.51 23.98
C PHE A 139 23.90 14.85 23.51
N TYR A 140 22.60 15.07 23.72
CA TYR A 140 21.96 16.34 23.44
C TYR A 140 22.56 17.49 24.27
N TRP A 141 22.82 17.27 25.55
CA TRP A 141 23.38 18.28 26.43
C TRP A 141 24.80 18.70 26.01
N VAL A 142 25.65 17.73 25.66
CA VAL A 142 27.01 17.98 25.16
C VAL A 142 27.00 18.76 23.84
N ASN A 143 26.09 18.41 22.93
CA ASN A 143 26.01 19.03 21.60
C ASN A 143 24.96 20.15 21.54
N LYS A 144 24.51 20.68 22.68
CA LYS A 144 23.38 21.61 22.74
C LYS A 144 23.62 22.89 21.93
N THR A 145 24.86 23.36 21.88
CA THR A 145 25.27 24.52 21.08
C THR A 145 25.13 24.26 19.60
N ASP A 146 25.56 23.08 19.15
CA ASP A 146 25.53 22.67 17.75
C ASP A 146 24.10 22.37 17.31
N PHE A 147 23.30 21.75 18.19
CA PHE A 147 21.87 21.57 17.99
C PHE A 147 21.12 22.90 17.92
N LYS A 148 21.50 23.90 18.72
CA LYS A 148 20.90 25.24 18.64
C LYS A 148 21.26 25.91 17.31
N ALA A 149 22.53 25.87 16.90
CA ALA A 149 22.96 26.39 15.61
C ALA A 149 22.27 25.69 14.43
N LEU A 150 22.12 24.36 14.51
CA LEU A 150 21.41 23.56 13.51
C LEU A 150 19.90 23.86 13.50
N TYR A 151 19.26 24.01 14.66
CA TYR A 151 17.86 24.40 14.75
C TYR A 151 17.62 25.80 14.19
N ASP A 152 18.49 26.75 14.50
CA ASP A 152 18.42 28.12 13.96
C ASP A 152 18.63 28.11 12.43
N PHE A 153 19.56 27.28 11.93
CA PHE A 153 19.79 27.08 10.49
C PHE A 153 18.60 26.43 9.78
N VAL A 154 18.07 25.33 10.31
CA VAL A 154 16.91 24.63 9.74
C VAL A 154 15.66 25.53 9.78
N ASN A 155 15.46 26.28 10.86
CA ASN A 155 14.38 27.28 10.88
C ASN A 155 14.61 28.42 9.90
N PHE A 156 15.85 28.85 9.69
CA PHE A 156 16.17 29.85 8.68
C PHE A 156 15.85 29.32 7.28
N GLU A 157 16.28 28.09 6.93
CA GLU A 157 15.96 27.46 5.64
C GLU A 157 14.45 27.26 5.44
N ILE A 158 13.74 26.73 6.45
CA ILE A 158 12.27 26.55 6.38
C ILE A 158 11.56 27.91 6.22
N ASN A 159 12.00 28.95 6.94
CA ASN A 159 11.41 30.28 6.79
C ASN A 159 11.70 30.87 5.40
N VAL A 160 12.91 30.72 4.87
CA VAL A 160 13.26 31.14 3.50
C VAL A 160 12.40 30.40 2.48
N ASP A 161 12.22 29.08 2.60
CA ASP A 161 11.38 28.29 1.71
C ASP A 161 9.90 28.68 1.79
N VAL A 162 9.38 28.94 3.00
CA VAL A 162 8.00 29.42 3.19
C VAL A 162 7.81 30.82 2.60
N ILE A 163 8.80 31.71 2.75
CA ILE A 163 8.79 33.06 2.17
C ILE A 163 8.86 33.00 0.63
N PHE A 164 9.70 32.14 0.06
CA PHE A 164 9.81 31.95 -1.39
C PHE A 164 8.54 31.32 -1.98
N LYS A 165 7.94 30.34 -1.28
CA LYS A 165 6.63 29.80 -1.67
C LYS A 165 5.54 30.85 -1.62
N ARG A 166 5.48 31.68 -0.56
CA ARG A 166 4.48 32.77 -0.45
C ARG A 166 4.58 33.78 -1.60
N ARG A 167 5.78 34.10 -2.07
CA ARG A 167 5.98 35.00 -3.23
C ARG A 167 5.49 34.38 -4.55
N ASN A 168 5.69 33.07 -4.75
CA ASN A 168 5.33 32.38 -5.99
C ASN A 168 3.84 32.04 -6.16
N TYR A 169 3.01 32.19 -5.12
CA TYR A 169 1.54 32.04 -5.25
C TYR A 169 0.80 33.33 -5.65
N CYS A 170 1.48 34.47 -5.76
CA CYS A 170 0.86 35.73 -6.21
C CYS A 170 0.89 35.95 -7.73
N SER A 171 1.49 35.06 -8.53
CA SER A 171 1.38 35.11 -9.98
C SER A 171 1.46 33.72 -10.58
N LEU A 172 0.32 33.03 -10.68
CA LEU A 172 0.01 32.01 -11.71
C LEU A 172 -1.34 31.35 -11.33
N ASN A 173 -2.42 32.09 -11.55
CA ASN A 173 -3.70 31.47 -11.87
C ASN A 173 -3.55 30.84 -13.25
N GLY A 174 -3.67 29.52 -13.35
CA GLY A 174 -3.71 28.85 -14.64
C GLY A 174 -3.48 27.35 -14.57
N LEU A 175 -4.57 26.59 -14.70
CA LEU A 175 -4.67 25.33 -15.45
C LEU A 175 -3.72 24.17 -15.10
N TYR A 176 -4.23 23.12 -14.44
CA TYR A 176 -4.43 21.76 -15.01
C TYR A 176 -4.56 20.65 -13.95
N LEU A 177 -5.18 19.54 -14.39
CA LEU A 177 -5.28 18.16 -13.84
C LEU A 177 -6.58 17.92 -13.04
N LEU A 178 -7.62 17.20 -13.51
CA LEU A 178 -7.68 15.94 -14.29
C LEU A 178 -6.68 14.89 -13.84
#